data_AF-R7SK49-F1
#
_entry.id   AF-R7SK49-F1
#
_cell.length_a   1.000
_cell.length_b   1.000
_cell.length_c   1.000
_cell.angle_alpha   90.00
_cell.angle_beta   90.00
_cell.angle_gamma   90.00
#
_symmetry.space_group_name_H-M   'P 1'
#
loop_
_entity.id
_entity.type
_entity.pdbx_description
1 polymer ?
#
loop_
_entity_poly.entity_id
_entity_poly.type
_entity_poly.pdbx_seq_one_letter_code
_entity_poly.pdbx_strand_id
1 'polypeptide(L)'
;MLERLDIDLGPELVTDGQSLDELKAMPNSWDSAVPVRNIHLVPVIPSEFTRQCFADLLSTVGRVLEELFHDSYAPPSGDGEVGEQGRRWRLWVDVCDWEVWRDWWWTHVQKCFPTLAKSHGLTMNFDPPPLDLFKWKDSDALRSILTSTP
;
A
#
# COMPACT_ATOMS: atom_id res chain seq x y z
N MET A 1 6.46 20.39 -7.01
CA MET A 1 6.81 18.96 -6.85
C MET A 1 5.98 18.46 -5.69
N LEU A 2 5.20 17.40 -5.87
CA LEU A 2 4.59 16.72 -4.74
C LEU A 2 5.68 15.86 -4.10
N GLU A 3 5.84 15.91 -2.79
CA GLU A 3 6.78 15.02 -2.12
C GLU A 3 6.20 13.59 -2.05
N ARG A 4 7.08 12.62 -2.25
CA ARG A 4 6.79 11.18 -2.33
C ARG A 4 7.63 10.45 -1.28
N LEU A 5 7.00 9.57 -0.51
CA LEU A 5 7.65 8.64 0.41
C LEU A 5 7.38 7.24 -0.10
N ASP A 6 8.45 6.57 -0.52
CA ASP A 6 8.44 5.17 -0.88
C ASP A 6 8.65 4.32 0.36
N ILE A 7 7.79 3.32 0.51
CA ILE A 7 7.86 2.33 1.58
C ILE A 7 7.95 0.96 0.90
N ASP A 8 9.13 0.37 0.99
CA ASP A 8 9.38 -0.95 0.47
C ASP A 8 8.81 -2.00 1.43
N LEU A 9 8.00 -2.91 0.89
CA LEU A 9 7.28 -3.94 1.61
C LEU A 9 7.93 -5.30 1.37
N GLY A 10 8.70 -5.75 2.37
CA GLY A 10 9.34 -7.06 2.39
C GLY A 10 8.72 -8.02 3.41
N PRO A 11 9.01 -9.33 3.31
CA PRO A 11 8.45 -10.34 4.20
C PRO A 11 8.85 -10.14 5.67
N GLU A 12 9.98 -9.49 5.93
CA GLU A 12 10.50 -9.13 7.24
C GLU A 12 9.57 -8.18 8.03
N LEU A 13 8.72 -7.41 7.35
CA LEU A 13 7.77 -6.52 8.01
C LEU A 13 6.68 -7.27 8.78
N VAL A 14 6.40 -8.53 8.43
CA VAL A 14 5.40 -9.36 9.12
C VAL A 14 6.00 -10.05 10.35
N THR A 15 7.30 -10.34 10.33
CA THR A 15 7.96 -11.12 11.38
C THR A 15 8.40 -10.25 12.56
N ASP A 16 8.68 -8.98 12.31
CA ASP A 16 9.30 -8.09 13.28
C ASP A 16 8.33 -6.96 13.63
N GLY A 17 7.66 -7.06 14.79
CA GLY A 17 6.70 -6.05 15.25
C GLY A 17 7.29 -4.63 15.38
N GLN A 18 8.61 -4.53 15.59
CA GLN A 18 9.35 -3.27 15.59
C GLN A 18 9.29 -2.57 14.22
N SER A 19 9.26 -3.34 13.13
CA SER A 19 9.20 -2.81 11.76
C SER A 19 7.86 -2.15 11.45
N LEU A 20 6.77 -2.58 12.10
CA LEU A 20 5.45 -1.94 11.96
C LEU A 20 5.35 -0.63 12.76
N ASP A 21 6.00 -0.55 13.92
CA ASP A 21 6.11 0.70 14.67
C ASP A 21 6.96 1.73 13.92
N GLU A 22 8.07 1.29 13.31
CA GLU A 22 8.90 2.11 12.43
C GLU A 22 8.10 2.58 11.21
N LEU A 23 7.31 1.70 10.58
CA LEU A 23 6.39 2.05 9.50
C LEU A 23 5.39 3.13 9.91
N LYS A 24 4.83 3.07 11.12
CA LYS A 24 3.90 4.10 11.64
C LYS A 24 4.62 5.42 11.92
N ALA A 25 5.89 5.37 12.32
CA ALA A 25 6.71 6.54 12.61
C ALA A 25 7.19 7.27 11.35
N MET A 26 7.46 6.56 10.25
CA MET A 26 7.98 7.12 9.00
C MET A 26 7.12 8.25 8.41
N PRO A 27 5.78 8.11 8.27
CA PRO A 27 4.96 9.20 7.77
C PRO A 27 4.90 10.41 8.73
N ASN A 28 5.06 10.19 10.04
CA ASN A 28 5.04 11.24 11.05
C ASN A 28 6.34 12.04 11.11
N SER A 29 7.49 11.37 10.96
CA SER A 29 8.82 11.98 10.94
C SER A 29 9.13 12.69 9.63
N TRP A 30 8.34 12.43 8.58
CA TRP A 30 8.43 13.16 7.33
C TRP A 30 8.05 14.63 7.55
N ASP A 31 9.04 15.51 7.63
CA ASP A 31 8.85 16.96 7.73
C ASP A 31 8.62 17.54 6.33
N SER A 32 7.42 17.30 5.81
CA SER A 32 7.00 17.81 4.52
C SER A 32 6.27 19.12 4.68
N ALA A 33 6.78 20.18 4.03
CA ALA A 33 6.12 21.48 3.92
C ALA A 33 4.89 21.44 2.98
N VAL A 34 4.63 20.32 2.30
CA VAL A 34 3.48 20.20 1.41
C VAL A 34 2.23 19.68 2.15
N PRO A 35 1.04 20.23 1.84
CA PRO A 35 -0.21 19.84 2.50
C PRO A 35 -0.74 18.45 2.09
N VAL A 36 -0.19 17.87 1.02
CA VAL A 36 -0.56 16.54 0.52
C VAL A 36 0.68 15.66 0.48
N ARG A 37 0.64 14.56 1.26
CA ARG A 37 1.72 13.57 1.31
C ARG A 37 1.33 12.35 0.50
N ASN A 38 2.18 11.96 -0.44
CA ASN A 38 1.98 10.75 -1.24
C ASN A 38 2.85 9.64 -0.68
N ILE A 39 2.20 8.61 -0.15
CA ILE A 39 2.85 7.39 0.27
C ILE A 39 2.72 6.38 -0.88
N HIS A 40 3.83 5.75 -1.23
CA HIS A 40 3.88 4.68 -2.21
C HIS A 40 4.29 3.39 -1.51
N LEU A 41 3.47 2.36 -1.64
CA LEU A 41 3.74 1.02 -1.13
C LEU A 41 4.24 0.17 -2.30
N VAL A 42 5.47 -0.33 -2.19
CA VAL A 42 6.15 -1.04 -3.26
C VAL A 42 6.63 -2.40 -2.73
N PRO A 43 6.37 -3.54 -3.39
CA PRO A 43 6.98 -4.81 -3.00
C PRO A 43 8.51 -4.77 -3.24
N VAL A 44 9.33 -5.17 -2.25
CA VAL A 44 10.81 -5.18 -2.39
C VAL A 44 11.25 -6.12 -3.52
N ILE A 45 10.74 -7.37 -3.51
CA ILE A 45 10.99 -8.37 -4.55
C ILE A 45 9.69 -9.19 -4.76
N PRO A 46 8.88 -8.88 -5.79
CA PRO A 46 7.62 -9.60 -6.04
C PRO A 46 7.77 -11.13 -6.16
N SER A 47 8.90 -11.61 -6.68
CA SER A 47 9.16 -13.06 -6.83
C SER A 47 9.29 -13.83 -5.52
N GLU A 48 9.47 -13.15 -4.38
CA GLU A 48 9.49 -13.79 -3.07
C GLU A 48 8.07 -14.06 -2.53
N PHE A 49 7.07 -13.36 -3.07
CA PHE A 49 5.69 -13.45 -2.63
C PHE A 49 4.83 -14.24 -3.61
N THR A 50 3.89 -15.01 -3.06
CA THR A 50 2.66 -15.26 -3.81
C THR A 50 1.78 -14.00 -3.77
N ARG A 51 0.90 -13.82 -4.76
CA ARG A 51 -0.08 -12.71 -4.75
C ARG A 51 -0.84 -12.62 -3.42
N GLN A 52 -1.30 -13.77 -2.92
CA GLN A 52 -2.05 -13.83 -1.67
C GLN A 52 -1.18 -13.42 -0.47
N CYS A 53 0.06 -13.92 -0.38
CA CYS A 53 0.97 -13.54 0.72
C CYS A 53 1.22 -12.02 0.75
N PHE A 54 1.40 -11.40 -0.41
CA PHE A 54 1.56 -9.94 -0.47
C PHE A 54 0.27 -9.19 -0.13
N ALA A 55 -0.90 -9.67 -0.58
CA ALA A 55 -2.18 -9.10 -0.18
C ALA A 55 -2.42 -9.19 1.34
N ASP A 56 -1.97 -10.26 1.99
CA ASP A 56 -2.05 -10.41 3.44
C ASP A 56 -1.10 -9.44 4.18
N LEU A 57 0.11 -9.23 3.64
CA LEU A 57 1.04 -8.19 4.11
C LEU A 57 0.42 -6.79 3.97
N LEU A 58 -0.16 -6.48 2.80
CA LEU A 58 -0.86 -5.22 2.56
C LEU A 58 -2.02 -5.02 3.53
N SER A 59 -2.73 -6.08 3.93
CA SER A 59 -3.80 -5.99 4.92
C SER A 59 -3.29 -5.62 6.30
N THR A 60 -2.13 -6.17 6.70
CA THR A 60 -1.49 -5.82 7.98
C THR A 60 -1.00 -4.37 7.98
N VAL A 61 -0.25 -3.98 6.95
CA VAL A 61 0.24 -2.61 6.72
C VAL A 61 -0.94 -1.63 6.62
N GLY A 62 -2.00 -2.04 5.94
CA GLY A 62 -3.19 -1.24 5.71
C GLY A 62 -3.89 -0.85 6.99
N ARG A 63 -3.99 -1.77 7.96
CA ARG A 63 -4.55 -1.46 9.30
C ARG A 63 -3.74 -0.38 10.01
N VAL A 64 -2.41 -0.50 10.02
CA VAL A 64 -1.52 0.46 10.69
C VAL A 64 -1.64 1.86 10.07
N LEU A 65 -1.67 1.92 8.74
CA LEU A 65 -1.79 3.19 8.02
C LEU A 65 -3.19 3.79 8.13
N GLU A 66 -4.25 2.98 8.06
CA GLU A 66 -5.63 3.43 8.26
C GLU A 66 -5.85 4.02 9.67
N GLU A 67 -5.31 3.39 10.71
CA GLU A 67 -5.31 3.95 12.07
C GLU A 67 -4.60 5.31 12.12
N LEU A 68 -3.40 5.41 11.53
CA LEU A 68 -2.62 6.64 11.48
C LEU A 68 -3.37 7.78 10.75
N PHE A 69 -4.01 7.45 9.64
CA PHE A 69 -4.78 8.44 8.88
C PHE A 69 -6.01 8.86 9.64
N HIS A 70 -6.71 7.94 10.31
CA HIS A 70 -7.86 8.26 11.15
C HIS A 70 -7.49 9.23 12.27
N ASP A 71 -6.39 8.95 12.99
CA ASP A 71 -5.89 9.81 14.08
C ASP A 71 -5.53 11.22 13.57
N SER A 72 -5.03 11.33 12.33
CA SER A 72 -4.70 12.61 11.70
C SER A 72 -5.91 13.50 11.36
N TYR A 73 -7.13 12.92 11.29
CA TYR A 73 -8.37 13.65 10.98
C TYR A 73 -9.20 13.98 12.23
N ALA A 74 -8.81 13.50 13.42
CA ALA A 74 -9.53 13.82 14.65
C ALA A 74 -9.45 15.34 14.92
N PRO A 75 -10.58 16.03 15.18
CA PRO A 75 -10.54 17.43 15.55
C PRO A 75 -9.77 17.58 16.87
N PRO A 76 -8.96 18.64 17.05
CA PRO A 76 -8.28 18.86 18.31
C PRO A 76 -9.33 18.95 19.41
N SER A 77 -9.33 17.98 20.31
CA SER A 77 -10.15 18.02 21.52
C SER A 77 -9.53 19.03 22.48
N GLY A 78 -9.88 20.30 22.31
CA GLY A 78 -9.43 21.40 23.17
C GLY A 78 -9.81 22.74 22.57
N ASP A 79 -10.51 23.56 23.35
CA ASP A 79 -11.05 24.86 22.95
C ASP A 79 -10.01 25.77 22.28
N GLY A 80 -10.29 26.14 21.03
CA GLY A 80 -9.91 27.42 20.48
C GLY A 80 -8.48 27.58 19.96
N GLU A 81 -8.09 26.82 18.94
CA GLU A 81 -7.13 27.31 17.94
C GLU A 81 -7.59 26.96 16.52
N VAL A 82 -7.71 27.99 15.69
CA VAL A 82 -8.14 27.90 14.30
C VAL A 82 -6.99 27.34 13.45
N GLY A 83 -7.19 26.13 12.95
CA GLY A 83 -6.83 25.78 11.57
C GLY A 83 -5.42 25.22 11.31
N GLU A 84 -5.14 24.00 11.77
CA GLU A 84 -4.42 23.07 10.90
C GLU A 84 -5.47 22.28 10.12
N GLN A 85 -5.57 22.52 8.82
CA GLN A 85 -6.29 21.61 7.93
C GLN A 85 -5.62 20.24 8.09
N GLY A 86 -6.35 19.26 8.66
CA GLY A 86 -5.83 17.92 8.91
C GLY A 86 -5.07 17.39 7.69
N ARG A 87 -3.89 16.81 7.94
CA ARG A 87 -2.98 16.34 6.89
C ARG A 87 -3.74 15.45 5.90
N ARG A 88 -3.72 15.80 4.61
CA ARG A 88 -4.37 15.00 3.57
C ARG A 88 -3.39 13.97 3.03
N TRP A 89 -3.72 12.71 3.24
CA TRP A 89 -2.93 11.58 2.76
C TRP A 89 -3.44 11.08 1.40
N ARG A 90 -2.50 10.76 0.51
CA ARG A 90 -2.75 9.96 -0.69
C ARG A 90 -1.86 8.74 -0.66
N LEU A 91 -2.45 7.59 -0.97
CA LEU A 91 -1.77 6.31 -0.98
C LEU A 91 -1.79 5.73 -2.38
N TRP A 92 -0.63 5.31 -2.83
CA TRP A 92 -0.41 4.57 -4.06
C TRP A 92 0.09 3.18 -3.70
N VAL A 93 -0.52 2.16 -4.28
CA VAL A 93 0.01 0.78 -4.23
C VAL A 93 0.55 0.46 -5.61
N ASP A 94 1.86 0.23 -5.70
CA ASP A 94 2.55 -0.11 -6.94
C ASP A 94 2.54 -1.65 -7.10
N VAL A 95 1.87 -2.14 -8.15
CA VAL A 95 1.72 -3.57 -8.44
C VAL A 95 2.23 -3.87 -9.85
N CYS A 96 3.15 -4.82 -9.97
CA CYS A 96 3.59 -5.34 -11.27
C CYS A 96 2.94 -6.72 -11.52
N ASP A 97 2.00 -6.83 -12.45
CA ASP A 97 1.36 -8.12 -12.76
C ASP A 97 0.71 -8.15 -14.15
N TRP A 98 0.27 -9.34 -14.57
CA TRP A 98 -0.51 -9.54 -15.78
C TRP A 98 -1.92 -8.97 -15.63
N GLU A 99 -2.41 -8.38 -16.71
CA GLU A 99 -3.72 -7.69 -16.79
C GLU A 99 -4.90 -8.50 -16.22
N VAL A 100 -4.87 -9.83 -16.38
CA VAL A 100 -5.90 -10.75 -15.84
C VAL A 100 -6.10 -10.63 -14.32
N TRP A 101 -5.09 -10.16 -13.60
CA TRP A 101 -5.13 -9.97 -12.14
C TRP A 101 -5.48 -8.56 -11.69
N ARG A 102 -5.64 -7.60 -12.61
CA ARG A 102 -5.86 -6.18 -12.25
C ARG A 102 -7.05 -6.02 -11.30
N ASP A 103 -8.19 -6.62 -11.64
CA ASP A 103 -9.42 -6.50 -10.83
C ASP A 103 -9.29 -7.20 -9.47
N TRP A 104 -8.59 -8.33 -9.44
CA TRP A 104 -8.29 -9.05 -8.20
C TRP A 104 -7.44 -8.17 -7.29
N TRP A 105 -6.34 -7.60 -7.80
CA TRP A 105 -5.48 -6.69 -7.05
C TRP A 105 -6.23 -5.47 -6.56
N TRP A 106 -7.00 -4.82 -7.43
CA TRP A 106 -7.77 -3.64 -7.04
C TRP A 106 -8.76 -3.94 -5.91
N THR A 107 -9.47 -5.06 -6.00
CA THR A 107 -10.39 -5.52 -4.95
C THR A 107 -9.67 -5.73 -3.62
N HIS A 108 -8.48 -6.36 -3.64
CA HIS A 108 -7.71 -6.60 -2.43
C HIS A 108 -7.13 -5.30 -1.84
N VAL A 109 -6.60 -4.41 -2.68
CA VAL A 109 -6.11 -3.09 -2.27
C VAL A 109 -7.21 -2.27 -1.61
N GLN A 110 -8.40 -2.21 -2.20
CA GLN A 110 -9.54 -1.49 -1.60
C GLN A 110 -9.96 -2.06 -0.24
N LYS A 111 -9.88 -3.39 -0.05
CA LYS A 111 -10.16 -4.02 1.26
C LYS A 111 -9.12 -3.68 2.32
N CYS A 112 -7.86 -3.47 1.92
CA CYS A 112 -6.79 -3.10 2.84
C CYS A 112 -6.89 -1.64 3.29
N PHE A 113 -7.43 -0.75 2.44
CA PHE A 113 -7.53 0.69 2.69
C PHE A 113 -8.95 1.24 2.49
N PRO A 114 -9.94 0.78 3.29
CA PRO A 114 -11.34 1.10 3.06
C PRO A 114 -11.69 2.58 3.23
N THR A 115 -11.01 3.33 4.12
CA THR A 115 -11.30 4.76 4.31
C THR A 115 -10.75 5.56 3.14
N LEU A 116 -9.52 5.27 2.73
CA LEU A 116 -8.90 5.93 1.58
C LEU A 116 -9.59 5.59 0.26
N ALA A 117 -10.10 4.36 0.11
CA ALA A 117 -10.92 3.96 -1.03
C ALA A 117 -12.20 4.82 -1.13
N LYS A 118 -12.86 5.10 0.01
CA LYS A 118 -14.07 5.93 0.05
C LYS A 118 -13.81 7.42 -0.15
N SER A 119 -12.65 7.93 0.27
CA SER A 119 -12.30 9.35 0.18
C SER A 119 -11.59 9.74 -1.12
N HIS A 120 -11.44 8.81 -2.06
CA HIS A 120 -10.63 8.97 -3.29
C HIS A 120 -9.14 9.27 -2.99
N GLY A 121 -8.65 8.86 -1.82
CA GLY A 121 -7.24 8.96 -1.41
C GLY A 121 -6.39 7.76 -1.80
N LEU A 122 -6.98 6.71 -2.38
CA LEU A 122 -6.32 5.46 -2.76
C LEU A 122 -6.21 5.34 -4.28
N THR A 123 -5.03 5.02 -4.78
CA THR A 123 -4.78 4.66 -6.19
C THR A 123 -3.90 3.41 -6.27
N MET A 124 -4.04 2.64 -7.34
CA MET A 124 -3.16 1.52 -7.67
C MET A 124 -2.48 1.82 -8.99
N ASN A 125 -1.14 1.89 -8.97
CA ASN A 125 -0.35 1.82 -10.19
C ASN A 125 -0.21 0.36 -10.57
N PHE A 126 -0.46 0.05 -11.84
CA PHE A 126 -0.49 -1.32 -12.30
C PHE A 126 0.16 -1.41 -13.68
N ASP A 127 1.30 -2.08 -13.70
CA ASP A 127 2.15 -2.23 -14.87
C ASP A 127 2.47 -3.71 -15.12
N PRO A 128 2.71 -4.13 -16.36
CA PRO A 128 3.18 -5.48 -16.63
C PRO A 128 4.60 -5.67 -16.05
N PRO A 129 4.95 -6.88 -15.57
CA PRO A 129 6.27 -7.14 -14.99
C PRO A 129 7.37 -6.99 -16.06
N PRO A 130 8.35 -6.10 -15.87
CA PRO A 130 9.37 -5.84 -16.90
C PRO A 130 10.46 -6.93 -16.95
N LEU A 131 10.69 -7.65 -15.84
CA LEU A 131 11.66 -8.74 -15.70
C LEU A 131 11.08 -9.87 -14.85
N ASP A 132 11.70 -11.05 -14.90
CA ASP A 132 11.25 -12.23 -14.15
C ASP A 132 11.23 -12.02 -12.63
N LEU A 133 12.13 -11.20 -12.07
CA LEU A 133 12.16 -10.86 -10.64
C LEU A 133 10.94 -10.04 -10.18
N PHE A 134 10.22 -9.40 -11.10
CA PHE A 134 8.98 -8.68 -10.83
C PHE A 134 7.73 -9.57 -10.97
N LYS A 135 7.90 -10.83 -11.39
CA LYS A 135 6.78 -11.78 -11.44
C LYS A 135 6.53 -12.33 -10.05
N TRP A 136 5.27 -12.40 -9.66
CA TRP A 136 4.85 -13.12 -8.45
C TRP A 136 5.24 -14.59 -8.53
N LYS A 137 5.56 -15.19 -7.38
CA LYS A 137 5.98 -16.60 -7.24
C LYS A 137 5.00 -17.60 -7.87
N ASP A 138 3.70 -17.29 -7.84
CA ASP A 138 2.62 -18.11 -8.37
C ASP A 138 2.22 -17.75 -9.81
N SER A 139 2.99 -16.91 -10.51
CA SER A 139 2.68 -16.48 -11.89
C SER A 139 2.64 -17.64 -12.89
N ASP A 140 3.47 -18.66 -12.72
CA ASP A 140 3.50 -19.82 -13.62
C ASP A 140 2.40 -20.86 -13.32
N ALA A 141 1.75 -20.79 -12.15
CA ALA A 141 0.65 -21.70 -11.81
C ALA A 141 -0.55 -21.51 -12.77
N LEU A 142 -0.76 -20.29 -13.27
CA LEU A 142 -1.76 -20.00 -14.30
C LEU A 142 -1.42 -20.54 -15.68
N ARG A 143 -0.13 -20.55 -16.05
CA ARG A 143 0.29 -21.11 -17.35
C ARG A 143 -0.14 -22.58 -17.43
N SER A 144 0.03 -23.34 -16.35
CA SER A 144 -0.39 -24.73 -16.29
C SER A 144 -1.90 -24.91 -16.50
N ILE A 145 -2.73 -24.01 -15.94
CA ILE A 145 -4.21 -24.09 -16.08
C ILE A 145 -4.65 -23.76 -17.52
N LEU A 146 -4.04 -22.76 -18.15
CA LEU A 146 -4.38 -22.33 -19.51
C LEU A 146 -3.84 -23.27 -20.60
N THR A 147 -2.78 -24.03 -20.34
CA THR A 147 -2.24 -25.02 -21.29
C THR A 147 -2.84 -26.42 -21.13
N SER A 148 -3.64 -26.65 -20.07
CA SER A 148 -4.24 -27.97 -19.78
C SER A 148 -5.66 -28.14 -20.32
N THR A 149 -6.10 -27.32 -21.28
CA THR A 149 -7.37 -27.54 -21.96
C THR A 149 -7.20 -28.65 -23.01
N PRO A 150 -7.91 -29.80 -22.89
CA PRO A 150 -7.89 -30.85 -23.92
C PRO A 150 -8.60 -30.43 -25.21
#